data_AF-A0A522Q2P7-F1
#
_entry.id   AF-A0A522Q2P7-F1
#
_cell.length_a   1.000
_cell.length_b   1.000
_cell.length_c   1.000
_cell.angle_alpha   90.00
_cell.angle_beta   90.00
_cell.angle_gamma   90.00
#
_symmetry.space_group_name_H-M   'P 1'
#
loop_
_entity.id
_entity.type
_entity.pdbx_description
1 polymer ?
#
loop_
_entity_poly.entity_id
_entity_poly.type
_entity_poly.pdbx_seq_one_letter_code
_entity_poly.pdbx_strand_id
1 'polypeptide(L)'
;MTADFQYTIASETEAGLSQGNTAQYDVAPAYFMIPREGTPARAGWWRKTFDRVFRNGAFALVELNGTSQSRAFAHGAGSVSNSGGTTLYVSPGIQYFVSRSFLAEFSAPILLVRDLNGIQPRLDSRFVLGFRWLF
;
A
#
# COMPACT_ATOMS: atom_id res chain seq x y z
N MET A 1 6.55 -7.40 10.79
CA MET A 1 5.67 -6.22 10.83
C MET A 1 6.55 -5.03 10.58
N THR A 2 6.17 -4.20 9.62
CA THR A 2 6.83 -2.92 9.32
C THR A 2 5.86 -1.81 9.67
N ALA A 3 6.37 -0.70 10.19
CA ALA A 3 5.58 0.50 10.42
C ALA A 3 6.48 1.71 10.15
N ASP A 4 5.95 2.69 9.44
CA ASP A 4 6.62 3.95 9.19
C ASP A 4 5.70 5.14 9.48
N PHE A 5 6.32 6.29 9.69
CA PHE A 5 5.63 7.56 9.80
C PHE A 5 6.55 8.63 9.22
N GLN A 6 5.99 9.46 8.35
CA GLN A 6 6.70 10.56 7.72
C GLN A 6 5.89 11.84 7.84
N TYR A 7 6.55 12.93 8.22
CA TYR A 7 5.99 14.27 8.20
C TYR A 7 6.82 15.17 7.30
N THR A 8 6.16 15.85 6.37
CA THR A 8 6.78 16.73 5.38
C THR A 8 6.25 18.14 5.56
N ILE A 9 7.16 19.10 5.75
CA ILE A 9 6.84 20.53 5.82
C ILE A 9 7.00 21.12 4.42
N ALA A 10 5.94 21.75 3.90
CA ALA A 10 5.98 22.38 2.59
C ALA A 10 6.44 23.84 2.71
N SER A 11 7.58 24.16 2.10
CA SER A 11 8.04 25.55 1.97
C SER A 11 7.24 26.30 0.91
N GLU A 12 7.15 27.61 1.08
CA GLU A 12 6.62 28.50 0.06
C GLU A 12 7.62 28.64 -1.10
N THR A 13 7.11 28.64 -2.33
CA THR A 13 7.89 28.89 -3.55
C THR A 13 8.09 30.39 -3.78
N GLU A 14 8.99 30.77 -4.68
CA GLU A 14 9.16 32.19 -5.08
C GLU A 14 7.88 32.82 -5.63
N ALA A 15 6.96 32.00 -6.17
CA ALA A 15 5.64 32.43 -6.62
C ALA A 15 4.61 32.59 -5.48
N GLY A 16 5.01 32.41 -4.22
CA GLY A 16 4.14 32.53 -3.06
C GLY A 16 3.21 31.34 -2.83
N LEU A 17 3.53 30.16 -3.38
CA LEU A 17 2.68 28.97 -3.29
C LEU A 17 3.29 27.94 -2.33
N SER A 18 2.49 27.39 -1.43
CA SER A 18 2.81 26.21 -0.61
C SER A 18 1.76 25.12 -0.79
N GLN A 19 2.20 23.87 -0.94
CA GLN A 19 1.32 22.70 -1.11
C GLN A 19 0.68 22.22 0.20
N GLY A 20 1.05 22.82 1.34
CA GLY A 20 0.61 22.40 2.66
C GLY A 20 1.39 21.20 3.21
N ASN A 21 1.50 21.14 4.54
CA ASN A 21 2.22 20.06 5.22
C ASN A 21 1.49 18.72 5.06
N THR A 22 2.27 17.65 5.01
CA THR A 22 1.75 16.28 4.79
C THR A 22 2.25 15.34 5.87
N ALA A 23 1.34 14.55 6.45
CA ALA A 23 1.64 13.41 7.31
C ALA A 23 1.28 12.11 6.58
N GLN A 24 2.19 11.15 6.59
CA GLN A 24 2.03 9.82 6.01
C GLN A 24 2.34 8.76 7.05
N TYR A 25 1.60 7.67 7.01
CA TYR A 25 1.82 6.52 7.88
C TYR A 25 1.50 5.24 7.12
N ASP A 26 2.40 4.25 7.20
CA ASP A 26 2.18 2.90 6.70
C ASP A 26 2.39 1.89 7.83
N VAL A 27 1.53 0.87 7.86
CA VAL A 27 1.65 -0.27 8.77
C VAL A 27 1.34 -1.54 8.02
N ALA A 28 2.31 -2.45 7.98
CA ALA A 28 2.25 -3.71 7.24
C ALA A 28 2.57 -4.92 8.15
N PRO A 29 1.57 -5.49 8.85
CA PRO A 29 1.65 -6.85 9.36
C PRO A 29 1.83 -7.84 8.21
N ALA A 30 2.73 -8.82 8.42
CA ALA A 30 3.02 -9.88 7.47
C ALA A 30 3.04 -11.23 8.19
N TYR A 31 2.47 -12.24 7.56
CA TYR A 31 2.46 -13.62 8.05
C TYR A 31 3.11 -14.55 7.03
N PHE A 32 4.13 -15.30 7.45
CA PHE A 32 4.82 -16.23 6.57
C PHE A 32 4.08 -17.56 6.46
N MET A 33 3.76 -17.94 5.23
CA MET A 33 3.06 -19.16 4.85
C MET A 33 4.04 -20.07 4.11
N ILE A 34 4.34 -21.24 4.67
CA ILE A 34 5.00 -22.35 3.97
C ILE A 34 4.14 -23.60 4.15
N PRO A 35 3.94 -24.44 3.12
CA PRO A 35 3.41 -25.78 3.28
C PRO A 35 4.39 -26.60 4.14
N ARG A 36 4.11 -26.74 5.44
CA ARG A 36 5.02 -27.36 6.42
C ARG A 36 5.02 -28.90 6.37
N GLU A 37 4.00 -29.50 5.76
CA GLU A 37 3.82 -30.95 5.70
C GLU A 37 3.68 -31.40 4.24
N GLY A 38 4.16 -32.60 3.93
CA GLY A 38 3.90 -33.22 2.64
C GLY A 38 2.40 -33.34 2.43
N THR A 39 1.89 -32.86 1.29
CA THR A 39 0.44 -32.87 1.03
C THR A 39 -0.12 -34.28 1.20
N PRO A 40 -1.11 -34.49 2.10
CA PRO A 40 -1.66 -35.82 2.33
C PRO A 40 -2.14 -36.46 1.03
N ALA A 41 -1.91 -37.77 0.86
CA ALA A 41 -2.28 -38.48 -0.36
C ALA A 41 -3.78 -38.34 -0.70
N ARG A 42 -4.63 -38.27 0.33
CA ARG A 42 -6.09 -38.10 0.24
C ARG A 42 -6.56 -36.64 0.20
N ALA A 43 -5.65 -35.66 0.19
CA ALA A 43 -6.04 -34.26 0.10
C ALA A 43 -6.79 -33.99 -1.22
N GLY A 44 -7.81 -33.14 -1.14
CA GLY A 44 -8.54 -32.66 -2.32
C GLY A 44 -7.64 -31.90 -3.28
N TRP A 45 -8.07 -31.80 -4.55
CA TRP A 45 -7.29 -31.18 -5.62
C TRP A 45 -6.92 -29.71 -5.35
N TRP A 46 -7.81 -28.95 -4.69
CA TRP A 46 -7.53 -27.58 -4.26
C TRP A 46 -6.33 -27.49 -3.32
N ARG A 47 -6.27 -28.35 -2.30
CA ARG A 47 -5.16 -28.37 -1.34
C ARG A 47 -3.84 -28.77 -2.01
N LYS A 48 -3.89 -29.79 -2.88
CA LYS A 48 -2.73 -30.21 -3.69
C LYS A 48 -2.21 -29.09 -4.59
N THR A 49 -3.13 -28.32 -5.18
CA THR A 49 -2.77 -27.18 -6.03
C THR A 49 -2.15 -26.05 -5.20
N PHE A 50 -2.76 -25.71 -4.06
CA PHE A 50 -2.24 -24.70 -3.14
C PHE A 50 -0.82 -25.04 -2.65
N ASP A 51 -0.61 -26.26 -2.14
CA ASP A 51 0.71 -26.68 -1.64
C ASP A 51 1.76 -26.70 -2.76
N ARG A 52 1.38 -27.08 -3.99
CA ARG A 52 2.27 -27.04 -5.15
C ARG A 52 2.67 -25.63 -5.53
N VAL A 53 1.71 -24.70 -5.59
CA VAL A 53 1.96 -23.29 -5.91
C VAL A 53 2.82 -22.68 -4.81
N PHE A 54 2.42 -22.79 -3.55
CA PHE A 54 3.10 -22.14 -2.43
C PHE A 54 4.28 -22.93 -1.85
N ARG A 55 4.80 -23.95 -2.54
CA ARG A 55 5.88 -24.84 -2.05
C ARG A 55 7.14 -24.12 -1.57
N ASN A 56 7.44 -22.97 -2.16
CA ASN A 56 8.63 -22.16 -1.84
C ASN A 56 8.35 -21.12 -0.74
N GLY A 57 7.09 -21.00 -0.30
CA GLY A 57 6.61 -20.02 0.66
C GLY A 57 6.00 -18.77 0.04
N ALA A 58 5.25 -18.05 0.87
CA ALA A 58 4.74 -16.72 0.60
C ALA A 58 4.53 -15.95 1.90
N PHE A 59 4.59 -14.62 1.87
CA PHE A 59 4.02 -13.79 2.92
C PHE A 59 2.62 -13.34 2.52
N ALA A 60 1.65 -13.50 3.41
CA ALA A 60 0.39 -12.75 3.35
C ALA A 60 0.61 -11.43 4.08
N LEU A 61 0.21 -10.33 3.47
CA LEU A 61 0.36 -8.98 4.01
C LEU A 61 -0.99 -8.27 4.02
N VAL A 62 -1.17 -7.40 5.00
CA VAL A 62 -2.25 -6.42 5.00
C VAL A 62 -1.59 -5.08 5.33
N GLU A 63 -1.62 -4.14 4.40
CA GLU A 63 -0.96 -2.84 4.56
C GLU A 63 -2.01 -1.78 4.82
N LEU A 64 -1.78 -0.90 5.80
CA LEU A 64 -2.63 0.24 6.10
C LEU A 64 -1.86 1.52 5.79
N ASN A 65 -2.25 2.19 4.70
CA ASN A 65 -1.56 3.37 4.19
C ASN A 65 -2.43 4.60 4.34
N GLY A 66 -2.01 5.54 5.18
CA GLY A 66 -2.71 6.80 5.39
C GLY A 66 -1.90 8.02 4.94
N THR A 67 -2.60 9.02 4.45
CA THR A 67 -2.03 10.32 4.12
C THR A 67 -3.00 11.41 4.55
N SER A 68 -2.50 12.40 5.28
CA SER A 68 -3.23 13.61 5.61
C SER A 68 -2.43 14.82 5.16
N GLN A 69 -3.04 15.63 4.31
CA GLN A 69 -2.43 16.81 3.72
C GLN A 69 -3.24 18.04 4.08
N SER A 70 -2.54 19.06 4.58
CA SER A 70 -3.13 20.37 4.83
C SER A 70 -3.52 21.04 3.51
N ARG A 71 -4.46 21.99 3.56
CA ARG A 71 -4.81 22.77 2.36
C ARG A 71 -3.58 23.52 1.86
N ALA A 72 -3.48 23.64 0.54
CA ALA A 72 -2.51 24.51 -0.09
C ALA A 72 -2.80 25.98 0.25
N PHE A 73 -1.76 26.80 0.17
CA PHE A 73 -1.81 28.22 0.44
C PHE A 73 -1.18 28.99 -0.73
N ALA A 74 -1.81 30.10 -1.09
CA ALA A 74 -1.31 31.04 -2.08
C ALA A 74 -1.23 32.44 -1.47
N HIS A 75 -0.05 33.05 -1.53
CA HIS A 75 0.20 34.38 -1.01
C HIS A 75 -0.77 35.40 -1.63
N GLY A 76 -1.44 36.19 -0.78
CA GLY A 76 -2.45 37.17 -1.20
C GLY A 76 -3.85 36.61 -1.49
N ALA A 77 -3.99 35.31 -1.78
CA ALA A 77 -5.29 34.65 -2.01
C ALA A 77 -5.75 33.76 -0.83
N GLY A 78 -4.84 33.39 0.07
CA GLY A 78 -5.14 32.58 1.25
C GLY A 78 -5.16 31.07 0.94
N SER A 79 -5.97 30.33 1.69
CA SER A 79 -6.09 28.88 1.51
C SER A 79 -6.84 28.53 0.22
N VAL A 80 -6.27 27.63 -0.57
CA VAL A 80 -6.86 27.18 -1.83
C VAL A 80 -7.99 26.18 -1.56
N SER A 81 -9.20 26.49 -2.02
CA SER A 81 -10.35 25.57 -1.97
C SER A 81 -10.09 24.31 -2.79
N ASN A 82 -10.65 23.16 -2.40
CA ASN A 82 -10.48 21.88 -3.09
C ASN A 82 -9.04 21.34 -3.07
N SER A 83 -8.23 21.68 -2.07
CA SER A 83 -6.84 21.20 -1.92
C SER A 83 -6.59 20.46 -0.60
N GLY A 84 -5.59 19.58 -0.57
CA GLY A 84 -5.31 18.70 0.57
C GLY A 84 -6.44 17.72 0.86
N GLY A 85 -6.45 17.15 2.07
CA GLY A 85 -7.42 16.15 2.51
C GLY A 85 -6.76 14.95 3.17
N THR A 86 -7.58 13.98 3.56
CA THR A 86 -7.15 12.73 4.20
C THR A 86 -7.63 11.53 3.40
N THR A 87 -6.71 10.59 3.18
CA THR A 87 -7.01 9.29 2.56
C THR A 87 -6.44 8.17 3.41
N LEU A 88 -7.19 7.08 3.55
CA LEU A 88 -6.73 5.85 4.18
C LEU A 88 -7.03 4.67 3.26
N TYR A 89 -6.02 3.85 3.00
CA TYR A 89 -6.11 2.63 2.23
C TYR A 89 -5.80 1.42 3.09
N VAL A 90 -6.48 0.31 2.80
CA VAL A 90 -6.07 -1.02 3.24
C VAL A 90 -5.73 -1.85 2.01
N SER A 91 -4.56 -2.46 1.98
CA SER A 91 -4.05 -3.23 0.85
C SER A 91 -3.78 -4.67 1.30
N PRO A 92 -4.71 -5.61 1.10
CA PRO A 92 -4.36 -7.02 1.14
C PRO A 92 -3.33 -7.33 0.04
N GLY A 93 -2.32 -8.10 0.39
CA GLY A 93 -1.25 -8.47 -0.53
C GLY A 93 -0.63 -9.82 -0.26
N ILE A 94 0.13 -10.30 -1.23
CA ILE A 94 0.92 -11.51 -1.15
C ILE A 94 2.30 -11.28 -1.78
N GLN A 95 3.34 -11.70 -1.08
CA GLN A 95 4.70 -11.79 -1.59
C GLN A 95 5.06 -13.26 -1.75
N TYR A 96 5.11 -13.74 -2.97
CA TYR A 96 5.30 -15.14 -3.32
C TYR A 96 6.73 -15.41 -3.78
N PHE A 97 7.37 -16.42 -3.17
CA PHE A 97 8.69 -16.90 -3.58
C PHE A 97 8.54 -17.82 -4.78
N VAL A 98 8.73 -17.30 -5.99
CA VAL A 98 8.70 -18.11 -7.21
C VAL A 98 9.92 -19.04 -7.25
N SER A 99 11.06 -18.57 -6.75
CA SER A 99 12.28 -19.34 -6.54
C SER A 99 13.03 -18.80 -5.30
N ARG A 100 14.22 -19.35 -5.00
CA ARG A 100 15.10 -18.82 -3.94
C ARG A 100 15.64 -17.42 -4.26
N SER A 101 15.63 -17.03 -5.53
CA SER A 101 16.19 -15.77 -6.03
C SER A 101 15.14 -14.88 -6.71
N PHE A 102 13.87 -15.28 -6.75
CA PHE A 102 12.83 -14.52 -7.43
C PHE A 102 11.54 -14.47 -6.60
N LEU A 103 11.06 -13.24 -6.39
CA LEU A 103 9.85 -12.94 -5.63
C LEU A 103 8.87 -12.17 -6.52
N ALA A 104 7.61 -12.57 -6.50
CA ALA A 104 6.51 -11.86 -7.12
C ALA A 104 5.61 -11.28 -6.02
N GLU A 105 5.20 -10.03 -6.16
CA GLU A 105 4.35 -9.31 -5.21
C GLU A 105 3.06 -8.90 -5.91
N PHE A 106 1.95 -9.06 -5.21
CA PHE A 106 0.64 -8.56 -5.65
C PHE A 106 -0.07 -7.93 -4.47
N SER A 107 -0.59 -6.71 -4.63
CA SER A 107 -1.46 -6.07 -3.63
C SER A 107 -2.60 -5.30 -4.30
N ALA A 108 -3.73 -5.21 -3.59
CA ALA A 108 -4.93 -4.54 -4.08
C ALA A 108 -5.36 -3.45 -3.08
N PRO A 109 -4.88 -2.21 -3.22
CA PRO A 109 -5.28 -1.11 -2.34
C PRO A 109 -6.77 -0.79 -2.43
N ILE A 110 -7.45 -0.84 -1.29
CA ILE A 110 -8.86 -0.51 -1.12
C ILE A 110 -8.96 0.77 -0.30
N LEU A 111 -9.61 1.79 -0.85
CA LEU A 111 -9.82 3.07 -0.18
C LEU A 111 -10.90 2.93 0.91
N LEU A 112 -10.52 3.14 2.17
CA LEU A 112 -11.43 3.09 3.33
C LEU A 112 -11.98 4.47 3.69
N VAL A 113 -11.10 5.48 3.73
CA VAL A 113 -11.47 6.87 4.08
C VAL A 113 -11.04 7.79 2.97
N ARG A 114 -11.95 8.68 2.57
CA ARG A 114 -11.71 9.70 1.57
C ARG A 114 -12.39 10.99 2.00
N ASP A 115 -11.63 11.85 2.67
CA ASP A 115 -12.04 13.21 2.98
C ASP A 115 -11.18 14.17 2.16
N LEU A 116 -11.66 14.48 0.96
CA LEU A 116 -11.03 15.46 0.09
C LEU A 116 -11.76 16.77 0.35
N ASN A 117 -11.02 17.86 0.55
CA ASN A 117 -11.52 19.18 0.91
C ASN A 117 -12.36 19.84 -0.22
N GLY A 118 -13.32 19.12 -0.81
CA GLY A 118 -14.16 19.50 -1.94
C GLY A 118 -14.06 18.53 -3.13
N ILE A 119 -14.19 19.05 -4.35
CA ILE A 119 -14.29 18.23 -5.57
C ILE A 119 -12.89 17.92 -6.09
N GLN A 120 -12.41 16.70 -5.85
CA GLN A 120 -11.13 16.20 -6.35
C GLN A 120 -11.33 14.88 -7.13
N PRO A 121 -10.52 14.61 -8.18
CA PRO A 121 -10.67 13.43 -9.04
C PRO A 121 -10.69 12.12 -8.25
N ARG A 122 -11.60 11.22 -8.63
CA ARG A 122 -11.73 9.88 -8.05
C ARG A 122 -10.68 8.96 -8.64
N LEU A 123 -10.00 8.22 -7.77
CA LEU A 123 -9.20 7.08 -8.16
C LEU A 123 -10.10 5.84 -8.10
N ASP A 124 -10.37 5.26 -9.26
CA ASP A 124 -11.42 4.25 -9.40
C ASP A 124 -10.96 2.83 -9.07
N SER A 125 -9.69 2.48 -9.30
CA SER A 125 -9.08 1.22 -8.86
C SER A 125 -7.56 1.26 -9.03
N ARG A 126 -6.84 0.62 -8.12
CA ARG A 126 -5.39 0.39 -8.22
C ARG A 126 -5.10 -1.06 -7.85
N PHE A 127 -4.12 -1.65 -8.51
CA PHE A 127 -3.47 -2.87 -8.08
C PHE A 127 -1.98 -2.69 -8.31
N VAL A 128 -1.17 -3.31 -7.46
CA VAL A 128 0.28 -3.28 -7.55
C VAL A 128 0.75 -4.68 -7.87
N LEU A 129 1.61 -4.79 -8.88
CA LEU A 129 2.31 -6.01 -9.23
C LEU A 129 3.80 -5.70 -9.24
N GLY A 130 4.57 -6.46 -8.47
CA GLY A 130 6.01 -6.26 -8.32
C GLY A 130 6.79 -7.54 -8.58
N PHE A 131 8.01 -7.40 -9.07
CA PHE A 131 8.94 -8.50 -9.26
C PHE A 131 10.30 -8.12 -8.71
N ARG A 132 10.90 -8.98 -7.89
CA ARG A 132 12.21 -8.74 -7.26
C ARG A 132 13.13 -9.92 -7.51
N TRP A 133 14.33 -9.62 -8.00
CA TRP A 133 15.42 -10.58 -8.13
C TRP A 133 16.39 -10.39 -6.97
N LEU A 134 16.69 -11.46 -6.23
CA LEU A 134 17.62 -11.48 -5.11
C LEU A 134 18.94 -12.06 -5.62
N PHE A 135 20.02 -11.30 -5.47
CA PHE A 135 21.38 -11.66 -5.86
C PHE A 135 22.23 -12.03 -4.64
#